data_AF-A0A1Y6FL67-F1
#
_entry.id   AF-A0A1Y6FL67-F1
#
_cell.length_a   1.000
_cell.length_b   1.000
_cell.length_c   1.000
_cell.angle_alpha   90.00
_cell.angle_beta   90.00
_cell.angle_gamma   90.00
#
_symmetry.space_group_name_H-M   'P 1'
#
loop_
_entity.id
_entity.type
_entity.pdbx_description
1 polymer ?
#
loop_
_entity_poly.entity_id
_entity_poly.type
_entity_poly.pdbx_seq_one_letter_code
_entity_poly.pdbx_strand_id
1 'polypeptide(L)'
;MDRPLTGPAAEKFEAIAAEAIAGMPAAFREQMTGVVVRIEEFASAEQLAAVEMHHEERWYLTGLYEGRPLTEESVWESGGMPPVISLFRQPLLLEMRETGVALEALVKHVVIHEAGHHFGFSDEEMHALEDQVE
;
A
#
# COMPACT_ATOMS: atom_id res chain seq x y z
N MET A 1 21.90 11.48 -0.64
CA MET A 1 21.35 11.48 0.74
C MET A 1 21.06 10.03 1.08
N ASP A 2 21.72 9.44 2.07
CA ASP A 2 21.63 7.98 2.30
C ASP A 2 21.42 7.61 3.77
N ARG A 3 20.92 8.57 4.58
CA ARG A 3 20.55 8.29 5.96
C ARG A 3 19.02 8.15 6.05
N PRO A 4 18.49 7.06 6.60
CA PRO A 4 17.06 6.93 6.81
C PRO A 4 16.53 8.05 7.70
N LEU A 5 15.33 8.50 7.36
CA LEU A 5 14.53 9.43 8.15
C LEU A 5 14.09 8.75 9.45
N THR A 6 14.12 9.51 10.53
CA THR A 6 13.55 9.13 11.82
C THR A 6 12.05 9.46 11.84
N GLY A 7 11.23 8.57 12.39
CA GLY A 7 9.78 8.77 12.45
C GLY A 7 9.09 7.63 13.20
N PRO A 8 7.75 7.61 13.19
CA PRO A 8 6.97 6.52 13.79
C PRO A 8 7.45 5.14 13.32
N ALA A 9 7.39 4.16 14.21
CA ALA A 9 7.84 2.79 13.94
C ALA A 9 6.89 2.05 12.98
N ALA A 10 7.37 0.98 12.35
CA ALA A 10 6.60 0.21 11.36
C ALA A 10 5.25 -0.27 11.92
N GLU A 11 5.20 -0.63 13.20
CA GLU A 11 3.99 -1.07 13.90
C GLU A 11 2.88 -0.01 13.90
N LYS A 12 3.25 1.28 13.89
CA LYS A 12 2.27 2.38 13.78
C LYS A 12 1.68 2.44 12.36
N PHE A 13 2.47 2.16 11.33
CA PHE A 13 1.98 2.09 9.95
C PHE A 13 1.05 0.89 9.77
N GLU A 14 1.42 -0.28 10.30
CA GLU A 14 0.58 -1.49 10.29
C GLU A 14 -0.77 -1.25 10.96
N ALA A 15 -0.77 -0.61 12.15
CA ALA A 15 -1.99 -0.29 12.86
C ALA A 15 -2.90 0.65 12.05
N ILE A 16 -2.33 1.71 11.46
CA ILE A 16 -3.09 2.65 10.64
C ILE A 16 -3.63 1.96 9.38
N ALA A 17 -2.85 1.13 8.71
CA ALA A 17 -3.30 0.40 7.53
C ALA A 17 -4.44 -0.58 7.87
N ALA A 18 -4.35 -1.28 9.00
CA ALA A 18 -5.42 -2.15 9.48
C ALA A 18 -6.70 -1.36 9.82
N GLU A 19 -6.57 -0.20 10.45
CA GLU A 19 -7.69 0.71 10.71
C GLU A 19 -8.32 1.23 9.41
N ALA A 20 -7.50 1.58 8.42
CA ALA A 20 -7.96 2.03 7.10
C ALA A 20 -8.81 0.96 6.42
N ILE A 21 -8.30 -0.28 6.37
CA ILE A 21 -9.04 -1.42 5.80
C ILE A 21 -10.32 -1.68 6.59
N ALA A 22 -10.28 -1.66 7.93
CA ALA A 22 -11.46 -1.88 8.76
C ALA A 22 -12.55 -0.80 8.59
N GLY A 23 -12.14 0.44 8.27
CA GLY A 23 -13.04 1.57 8.00
C GLY A 23 -13.71 1.52 6.62
N MET A 24 -13.20 0.75 5.67
CA MET A 24 -13.79 0.65 4.34
C MET A 24 -15.21 0.04 4.37
N PRO A 25 -16.09 0.40 3.42
CA PRO A 25 -17.40 -0.23 3.28
C PRO A 25 -17.27 -1.75 3.05
N ALA A 26 -18.29 -2.50 3.50
CA ALA A 26 -18.22 -3.97 3.54
C ALA A 26 -17.87 -4.61 2.19
N ALA A 27 -18.43 -4.10 1.09
CA ALA A 27 -18.14 -4.59 -0.26
C ALA A 27 -16.65 -4.49 -0.64
N PHE A 28 -15.95 -3.46 -0.17
CA PHE A 28 -14.52 -3.26 -0.40
C PHE A 28 -13.68 -4.11 0.54
N ARG A 29 -14.08 -4.23 1.81
CA ARG A 29 -13.40 -5.10 2.78
C ARG A 29 -13.42 -6.57 2.35
N GLU A 30 -14.49 -7.02 1.71
CA GLU A 30 -14.56 -8.37 1.15
C GLU A 30 -13.49 -8.60 0.08
N GLN A 31 -13.22 -7.63 -0.81
CA GLN A 31 -12.15 -7.71 -1.82
C GLN A 31 -10.75 -7.75 -1.19
N MET A 32 -10.58 -7.12 -0.03
CA MET A 32 -9.33 -7.13 0.74
C MET A 32 -9.09 -8.44 1.53
N THR A 33 -10.00 -9.40 1.46
CA THR A 33 -9.87 -10.67 2.20
C THR A 33 -8.66 -11.47 1.70
N GLY A 34 -7.71 -11.75 2.59
CA GLY A 34 -6.50 -12.50 2.27
C GLY A 34 -5.35 -11.65 1.71
N VAL A 35 -5.56 -10.32 1.55
CA VAL A 35 -4.48 -9.38 1.26
C VAL A 35 -3.63 -9.16 2.52
N VAL A 36 -2.31 -9.28 2.37
CA VAL A 36 -1.34 -9.05 3.45
C VAL A 36 -0.79 -7.63 3.31
N VAL A 37 -0.84 -6.82 4.36
CA VAL A 37 -0.13 -5.54 4.39
C VAL A 37 1.27 -5.74 4.96
N ARG A 38 2.30 -5.21 4.28
CA ARG A 38 3.69 -5.25 4.73
C ARG A 38 4.27 -3.84 4.80
N ILE A 39 5.03 -3.55 5.84
CA ILE A 39 5.79 -2.31 5.96
C ILE A 39 7.25 -2.60 5.69
N GLU A 40 7.82 -1.95 4.67
CA GLU A 40 9.24 -2.06 4.32
C GLU A 40 9.88 -0.67 4.34
N GLU A 41 11.20 -0.58 4.52
CA GLU A 41 11.87 0.72 4.55
C GLU A 41 11.88 1.38 3.16
N PHE A 42 12.17 0.59 2.12
CA PHE A 42 12.15 0.98 0.71
C PHE A 42 11.74 -0.21 -0.14
N ALA A 43 11.30 0.06 -1.36
CA ALA A 43 11.14 -0.95 -2.39
C ALA A 43 12.47 -1.63 -2.72
N SER A 44 12.41 -2.94 -2.94
CA SER A 44 13.52 -3.75 -3.43
C SER A 44 13.87 -3.40 -4.88
N ALA A 45 15.04 -3.84 -5.34
CA ALA A 45 15.43 -3.63 -6.73
C ALA A 45 14.46 -4.33 -7.70
N GLU A 46 13.94 -5.49 -7.30
CA GLU A 46 12.95 -6.25 -8.05
C GLU A 46 11.60 -5.52 -8.13
N GLN A 47 11.13 -4.96 -7.02
CA GLN A 47 9.89 -4.18 -6.98
C GLN A 47 9.98 -2.92 -7.84
N LEU A 48 11.10 -2.19 -7.77
CA LEU A 48 11.34 -1.00 -8.61
C LEU A 48 11.38 -1.35 -10.10
N ALA A 49 12.08 -2.43 -10.47
CA ALA A 49 12.11 -2.90 -11.84
C ALA A 49 10.73 -3.32 -12.37
N ALA A 50 9.86 -3.87 -11.50
CA ALA A 50 8.51 -4.27 -11.87
C ALA A 50 7.60 -3.08 -12.24
N VAL A 51 7.88 -1.89 -11.69
CA VAL A 51 7.20 -0.63 -12.01
C VAL A 51 8.03 0.29 -12.90
N GLU A 52 9.06 -0.24 -13.57
CA GLU A 52 9.94 0.48 -14.49
C GLU A 52 10.65 1.71 -13.87
N MET A 53 10.91 1.68 -12.55
CA MET A 53 11.60 2.72 -11.81
C MET A 53 13.06 2.37 -11.54
N HIS A 54 13.91 3.39 -11.50
CA HIS A 54 15.31 3.27 -11.13
C HIS A 54 15.53 3.38 -9.60
N HIS A 55 16.69 2.97 -9.13
CA HIS A 55 17.03 2.98 -7.70
C HIS A 55 16.95 4.39 -7.08
N GLU A 56 17.34 5.43 -7.82
CA GLU A 56 17.21 6.82 -7.40
C GLU A 56 15.76 7.28 -7.19
N GLU A 57 14.80 6.61 -7.82
CA GLU A 57 13.37 6.96 -7.76
C GLU A 57 12.63 6.25 -6.62
N ARG A 58 13.31 5.36 -5.85
CA ARG A 58 12.71 4.62 -4.73
C ARG A 58 12.08 5.50 -3.64
N TRP A 59 12.42 6.78 -3.61
CA TRP A 59 11.85 7.77 -2.68
C TRP A 59 10.46 8.25 -3.09
N TYR A 60 10.06 8.03 -4.35
CA TYR A 60 8.75 8.43 -4.89
C TYR A 60 7.73 7.29 -4.90
N LEU A 61 8.14 6.06 -4.61
CA LEU A 61 7.25 4.92 -4.51
C LEU A 61 6.82 4.73 -3.06
N THR A 62 5.58 5.07 -2.72
CA THR A 62 5.05 5.05 -1.35
C THR A 62 4.30 3.77 -1.01
N GLY A 63 3.74 3.11 -2.02
CA GLY A 63 3.08 1.81 -1.92
C GLY A 63 3.29 0.97 -3.17
N LEU A 64 3.01 -0.33 -3.07
CA LEU A 64 2.95 -1.25 -4.19
C LEU A 64 2.03 -2.42 -3.87
N TYR A 65 1.03 -2.65 -4.72
CA TYR A 65 0.26 -3.91 -4.72
C TYR A 65 0.96 -5.00 -5.54
N GLU A 66 1.18 -6.16 -4.93
CA GLU A 66 1.76 -7.36 -5.53
C GLU A 66 0.81 -8.55 -5.36
N GLY A 67 0.17 -9.01 -6.43
CA GLY A 67 -0.66 -10.20 -6.39
C GLY A 67 -0.96 -10.74 -7.78
N ARG A 68 -0.93 -12.07 -7.93
CA ARG A 68 -1.55 -12.71 -9.10
C ARG A 68 -3.04 -12.88 -8.82
N PRO A 69 -3.93 -12.59 -9.77
CA PRO A 69 -5.32 -12.99 -9.62
C PRO A 69 -5.35 -14.51 -9.37
N LEU A 70 -6.06 -14.94 -8.33
CA LEU A 70 -6.38 -16.35 -8.12
C LEU A 70 -7.35 -16.79 -9.21
N THR A 71 -6.85 -17.03 -10.42
CA THR A 71 -7.62 -17.71 -11.47
C THR A 71 -7.74 -19.19 -11.11
N GLU A 72 -8.80 -19.86 -11.57
CA GLU A 72 -9.10 -21.26 -11.26
C GLU A 72 -7.94 -22.24 -11.57
N GLU A 73 -6.99 -21.85 -12.44
CA GLU A 73 -5.77 -22.61 -12.75
C GLU A 73 -4.71 -22.59 -11.63
N SER A 74 -4.76 -21.62 -10.72
CA SER A 74 -3.79 -21.46 -9.60
C SER A 74 -4.01 -22.46 -8.46
N VAL A 75 -5.15 -23.15 -8.43
CA VAL A 75 -5.49 -24.15 -7.38
C VAL A 75 -4.63 -25.42 -7.50
N TRP A 76 -4.08 -25.70 -8.68
CA TRP A 76 -3.19 -26.85 -8.91
C TRP A 76 -1.72 -26.55 -8.59
N GLU A 77 -1.32 -25.27 -8.56
CA GLU A 77 -0.05 -24.79 -8.02
C GLU A 77 -0.25 -24.37 -6.56
N SER A 78 -0.20 -25.36 -5.66
CA SER A 78 -0.16 -25.16 -4.21
C SER A 78 1.13 -24.43 -3.81
N GLY A 79 1.16 -23.11 -4.00
CA GLY A 79 2.32 -22.27 -3.71
C GLY A 79 2.19 -20.78 -4.07
N GLY A 80 1.02 -20.33 -4.57
CA GLY A 80 0.80 -18.90 -4.84
C GLY A 80 0.90 -18.07 -3.56
N MET A 81 1.81 -17.10 -3.54
CA MET A 81 1.87 -16.11 -2.45
C MET A 81 0.54 -15.32 -2.42
N PRO A 82 -0.01 -15.04 -1.24
CA PRO A 82 -1.19 -14.19 -1.13
C PRO A 82 -0.88 -12.81 -1.73
N PRO A 83 -1.89 -12.07 -2.21
CA PRO A 83 -1.70 -10.68 -2.59
C PRO A 83 -1.14 -9.88 -1.41
N VAL A 84 -0.20 -8.99 -1.68
CA VAL A 84 0.51 -8.16 -0.70
C VAL A 84 0.36 -6.69 -1.08
N ILE A 85 0.05 -5.83 -0.12
CA ILE A 85 0.25 -4.39 -0.24
C ILE A 85 1.49 -4.03 0.57
N SER A 86 2.56 -3.63 -0.12
CA SER A 86 3.78 -3.13 0.49
C SER A 86 3.66 -1.62 0.66
N LEU A 87 3.85 -1.11 1.88
CA LEU A 87 3.96 0.32 2.17
C LEU A 87 5.42 0.64 2.48
N PHE A 88 5.96 1.65 1.81
CA PHE A 88 7.37 2.03 1.95
C PHE A 88 7.51 3.19 2.93
N ARG A 89 8.05 2.87 4.10
CA ARG A 89 8.13 3.78 5.26
C ARG A 89 8.98 5.00 4.99
N GLN A 90 10.14 4.88 4.34
CA GLN A 90 11.02 6.03 4.11
C GLN A 90 10.43 7.04 3.11
N PRO A 91 9.87 6.62 1.96
CA PRO A 91 9.06 7.46 1.08
C PRO A 91 7.91 8.17 1.80
N LEU A 92 7.09 7.42 2.56
CA LEU A 92 5.97 8.00 3.31
C LEU A 92 6.41 9.01 4.38
N LEU A 93 7.53 8.74 5.07
CA LEU A 93 8.10 9.68 6.04
C LEU A 93 8.65 10.94 5.37
N LEU A 94 9.15 10.84 4.15
CA LEU A 94 9.60 11.99 3.36
C LEU A 94 8.39 12.84 2.98
N GLU A 95 7.37 12.23 2.40
CA GLU A 95 6.14 12.91 2.00
C GLU A 95 5.45 13.59 3.18
N MET A 96 5.36 12.91 4.34
CA MET A 96 4.84 13.50 5.58
C MET A 96 5.58 14.77 5.98
N ARG A 97 6.91 14.80 5.84
CA ARG A 97 7.74 15.97 6.18
C ARG A 97 7.62 17.10 5.17
N GLU A 98 7.47 16.77 3.88
CA GLU A 98 7.40 17.75 2.79
C GLU A 98 6.03 18.40 2.70
N THR A 99 4.97 17.61 2.89
CA THR A 99 3.58 18.08 2.76
C THR A 99 2.99 18.57 4.09
N GLY A 100 3.49 18.07 5.23
CA GLY A 100 2.89 18.29 6.54
C GLY A 100 1.59 17.53 6.78
N VAL A 101 1.19 16.63 5.87
CA VAL A 101 0.00 15.77 6.02
C VAL A 101 0.24 14.77 7.15
N ALA A 102 -0.82 14.44 7.90
CA ALA A 102 -0.74 13.46 8.98
C ALA A 102 -0.40 12.07 8.44
N LEU A 103 0.39 11.30 9.19
CA LEU A 103 0.77 9.94 8.79
C LEU A 103 -0.48 9.07 8.57
N GLU A 104 -1.48 9.24 9.41
CA GLU A 104 -2.77 8.56 9.31
C GLU A 104 -3.41 8.76 7.93
N ALA A 105 -3.44 10.00 7.44
CA ALA A 105 -4.04 10.32 6.15
C ALA A 105 -3.20 9.76 4.98
N LEU A 106 -1.88 9.87 5.04
CA LEU A 106 -0.99 9.33 4.00
C LEU A 106 -1.11 7.81 3.86
N VAL A 107 -1.05 7.07 4.97
CA VAL A 107 -1.16 5.61 4.93
C VAL A 107 -2.54 5.17 4.44
N LYS A 108 -3.62 5.81 4.89
CA LYS A 108 -4.99 5.55 4.41
C LYS A 108 -5.09 5.76 2.90
N HIS A 109 -4.63 6.91 2.42
CA HIS A 109 -4.63 7.29 1.01
C HIS A 109 -3.90 6.26 0.15
N VAL A 110 -2.68 5.85 0.53
CA VAL A 110 -1.90 4.87 -0.24
C VAL A 110 -2.57 3.50 -0.23
N VAL A 111 -3.05 3.01 0.92
CA VAL A 111 -3.74 1.71 0.97
C VAL A 111 -4.99 1.69 0.09
N ILE A 112 -5.79 2.75 0.11
CA ILE A 112 -6.99 2.88 -0.72
C ILE A 112 -6.60 2.95 -2.21
N HIS A 113 -5.57 3.71 -2.58
CA HIS A 113 -5.10 3.82 -3.96
C HIS A 113 -4.57 2.49 -4.51
N GLU A 114 -3.70 1.80 -3.77
CA GLU A 114 -3.14 0.52 -4.19
C GLU A 114 -4.24 -0.55 -4.35
N ALA A 115 -5.18 -0.59 -3.41
CA ALA A 115 -6.35 -1.45 -3.54
C ALA A 115 -7.21 -1.06 -4.74
N GLY A 116 -7.47 0.24 -4.93
CA GLY A 116 -8.32 0.73 -6.01
C GLY A 116 -7.79 0.46 -7.40
N HIS A 117 -6.50 0.71 -7.64
CA HIS A 117 -5.88 0.37 -8.91
C HIS A 117 -5.93 -1.13 -9.22
N HIS A 118 -5.75 -1.99 -8.21
CA HIS A 118 -5.75 -3.43 -8.44
C HIS A 118 -7.16 -4.01 -8.66
N PHE A 119 -8.15 -3.54 -7.92
CA PHE A 119 -9.53 -4.03 -8.03
C PHE A 119 -10.37 -3.30 -9.08
N GLY A 120 -9.81 -2.27 -9.73
CA GLY A 120 -10.46 -1.53 -10.81
C GLY A 120 -11.47 -0.49 -10.32
N PHE A 121 -11.25 0.10 -9.14
CA PHE A 121 -12.07 1.20 -8.65
C PHE A 121 -11.80 2.46 -9.46
N SER A 122 -12.86 3.20 -9.75
CA SER A 122 -12.76 4.53 -10.33
C SER A 122 -12.18 5.53 -9.33
N ASP A 123 -11.59 6.61 -9.84
CA ASP A 123 -11.11 7.72 -9.01
C ASP A 123 -12.21 8.27 -8.09
N GLU A 124 -13.47 8.30 -8.57
CA GLU A 124 -14.63 8.71 -7.79
C GLU A 124 -14.91 7.75 -6.61
N GLU A 125 -14.79 6.45 -6.84
CA GLU A 125 -14.94 5.43 -5.78
C GLU A 125 -13.82 5.55 -4.75
N MET A 126 -12.57 5.75 -5.18
CA MET A 126 -11.43 5.94 -4.28
C MET A 126 -11.58 7.20 -3.43
N HIS A 127 -11.97 8.34 -4.03
CA HIS A 127 -12.15 9.59 -3.30
C HIS A 127 -13.29 9.48 -2.28
N ALA A 128 -14.41 8.85 -2.66
CA ALA A 128 -15.51 8.61 -1.73
C ALA A 128 -15.13 7.70 -0.56
N LEU A 129 -14.17 6.78 -0.75
CA LEU A 129 -13.64 5.94 0.31
C LEU A 129 -12.75 6.73 1.27
N GLU A 130 -11.90 7.62 0.74
CA GLU A 130 -11.05 8.48 1.56
C GLU A 130 -11.88 9.36 2.51
N ASP A 131 -12.93 9.99 1.99
CA ASP A 131 -13.85 10.83 2.77
C ASP A 131 -14.60 10.05 3.87
N GLN A 132 -14.84 8.76 3.67
CA GLN A 132 -15.54 7.90 4.64
C GLN A 132 -14.63 7.34 5.73
N VAL A 133 -13.33 7.30 5.47
CA VAL A 133 -12.33 6.75 6.39
C VAL A 133 -11.61 7.86 7.17
N GLU A 134 -11.93 9.14 6.94
CA GLU A 134 -11.47 10.31 7.73
C GLU A 134 -11.81 10.19 9.23
#